data_AF-A0A7K0KVI0-F1
#
_entry.id   AF-A0A7K0KVI0-F1
#
_cell.length_a   1.000
_cell.length_b   1.000
_cell.length_c   1.000
_cell.angle_alpha   90.00
_cell.angle_beta   90.00
_cell.angle_gamma   90.00
#
_symmetry.space_group_name_H-M   'P 1'
#
loop_
_entity.id
_entity.type
_entity.pdbx_description
1 polymer ?
#
loop_
_entity_poly.entity_id
_entity_poly.type
_entity_poly.pdbx_seq_one_letter_code
_entity_poly.pdbx_strand_id
1 'polypeptide(L)'
;MRKLGFSHSPSADLAEATRAFQQSRGLSVTGEINEITFRALDEAQWKLGDRSLSLKSPALMHGDDIATLQSRLTEMGFDCGRVDGIYNDATEKAVREFQKSAGVSVDGICGPATLTALIRLTRTVAGGTPNILRESAIHKSRGPALANKVIVLDPNAGGANFGIEGNGVKESEIAFDIAARLEGRLLALGASVFLTRGENNCPT
;
A
#
# COMPACT_ATOMS: atom_id res chain seq x y z
N MET A 1 -11.76 -27.57 5.21
CA MET A 1 -11.77 -27.01 3.84
C MET A 1 -13.17 -26.54 3.51
N ARG A 2 -13.48 -25.24 3.66
CA ARG A 2 -14.76 -24.66 3.23
C ARG A 2 -14.52 -23.94 1.90
N LYS A 3 -14.93 -24.57 0.79
CA LYS A 3 -15.14 -23.88 -0.48
C LYS A 3 -16.30 -22.90 -0.28
N LEU A 4 -16.02 -21.61 -0.15
CA LEU A 4 -17.03 -20.57 -0.32
C LEU A 4 -17.23 -20.39 -1.83
N GLY A 5 -18.24 -21.08 -2.36
CA GLY A 5 -18.68 -20.90 -3.73
C GLY A 5 -19.43 -19.59 -3.87
N PHE A 6 -18.78 -18.59 -4.46
CA PHE A 6 -19.46 -17.42 -5.02
C PHE A 6 -19.65 -17.65 -6.52
N SER A 7 -20.65 -18.46 -6.89
CA SER A 7 -21.09 -18.65 -8.28
C SER A 7 -22.28 -17.74 -8.61
N HIS A 8 -22.12 -16.44 -8.41
CA HIS A 8 -23.04 -15.46 -8.97
C HIS A 8 -22.20 -14.45 -9.72
N SER A 9 -22.39 -14.37 -11.05
CA SER A 9 -21.83 -13.26 -11.81
C SER A 9 -22.32 -11.98 -11.13
N PRO A 10 -21.42 -11.13 -10.60
CA PRO A 10 -21.83 -9.90 -9.95
C PRO A 10 -22.69 -9.08 -10.93
N SER A 11 -23.69 -8.36 -10.42
CA SER A 11 -24.41 -7.37 -11.24
C SER A 11 -23.39 -6.43 -11.89
N ALA A 12 -23.73 -5.86 -13.05
CA ALA A 12 -22.83 -4.97 -13.79
C ALA A 12 -22.23 -3.88 -12.88
N ASP A 13 -23.07 -3.30 -12.03
CA ASP A 13 -22.70 -2.29 -11.03
C ASP A 13 -21.69 -2.80 -9.98
N LEU A 14 -21.87 -4.03 -9.49
CA LEU A 14 -20.96 -4.64 -8.51
C LEU A 14 -19.60 -4.98 -9.15
N ALA A 15 -19.61 -5.42 -10.41
CA ALA A 15 -18.38 -5.71 -11.14
C ALA A 15 -17.58 -4.42 -11.42
N GLU A 16 -18.24 -3.33 -11.76
CA GLU A 16 -17.61 -2.01 -11.95
C GLU A 16 -17.05 -1.47 -10.62
N ALA A 17 -17.85 -1.53 -9.55
CA ALA A 17 -17.39 -1.10 -8.21
C ALA A 17 -16.18 -1.92 -7.72
N THR A 18 -16.17 -3.23 -7.98
CA THR A 18 -15.03 -4.10 -7.63
C THR A 18 -13.78 -3.71 -8.40
N ARG A 19 -13.90 -3.43 -9.71
CA ARG A 19 -12.77 -2.97 -10.53
C ARG A 19 -12.25 -1.62 -10.06
N ALA A 20 -13.15 -0.68 -9.76
CA ALA A 20 -12.77 0.64 -9.23
C ALA A 20 -12.04 0.51 -7.88
N PHE A 21 -12.49 -0.39 -7.00
CA PHE A 21 -11.81 -0.66 -5.74
C PHE A 21 -10.44 -1.33 -5.94
N GLN A 22 -10.35 -2.34 -6.80
CA GLN A 22 -9.08 -2.98 -7.13
C GLN A 22 -8.09 -1.97 -7.69
N GLN A 23 -8.54 -1.09 -8.58
CA GLN A 23 -7.73 -0.02 -9.14
C GLN A 23 -7.25 0.96 -8.07
N SER A 24 -8.14 1.41 -7.16
CA SER A 24 -7.78 2.37 -6.11
C SER A 24 -6.81 1.78 -5.07
N ARG A 25 -6.84 0.47 -4.86
CA ARG A 25 -5.92 -0.26 -3.97
C ARG A 25 -4.66 -0.78 -4.69
N GLY A 26 -4.52 -0.56 -5.99
CA GLY A 26 -3.39 -1.05 -6.79
C GLY A 26 -3.35 -2.59 -6.94
N LEU A 27 -4.50 -3.24 -6.86
CA LEU A 27 -4.66 -4.67 -7.07
C LEU A 27 -4.92 -4.98 -8.56
N SER A 28 -4.75 -6.24 -8.94
CA SER A 28 -5.15 -6.72 -10.27
C SER A 28 -6.64 -6.45 -10.54
N VAL A 29 -6.94 -5.61 -11.53
CA VAL A 29 -8.29 -5.13 -11.86
C VAL A 29 -9.05 -6.17 -12.68
N THR A 30 -9.36 -7.31 -12.07
CA THR A 30 -10.06 -8.44 -12.71
C THR A 30 -11.58 -8.28 -12.65
N GLY A 31 -12.08 -7.56 -11.64
CA GLY A 31 -13.48 -7.57 -11.24
C GLY A 31 -13.89 -8.81 -10.44
N GLU A 32 -12.95 -9.71 -10.16
CA GLU A 32 -13.17 -10.90 -9.34
C GLU A 32 -12.74 -10.67 -7.89
N ILE A 33 -13.55 -11.13 -6.93
CA ILE A 33 -13.23 -11.02 -5.51
C ILE A 33 -12.46 -12.28 -5.08
N ASN A 34 -11.13 -12.23 -5.19
CA ASN A 34 -10.21 -13.25 -4.68
C ASN A 34 -9.76 -12.96 -3.24
N GLU A 35 -8.91 -13.81 -2.67
CA GLU A 35 -8.40 -13.66 -1.28
C GLU A 35 -7.72 -12.32 -1.03
N ILE A 36 -6.94 -11.82 -1.99
CA ILE A 36 -6.24 -10.52 -1.90
C ILE A 36 -7.25 -9.37 -1.89
N THR A 37 -8.24 -9.42 -2.79
CA THR A 37 -9.30 -8.40 -2.89
C THR A 37 -10.17 -8.41 -1.63
N PHE A 38 -10.53 -9.60 -1.14
CA PHE A 38 -11.29 -9.77 0.09
C PHE A 38 -10.56 -9.20 1.30
N ARG A 39 -9.26 -9.46 1.43
CA ARG A 39 -8.45 -8.89 2.51
C ARG A 39 -8.40 -7.36 2.44
N ALA A 40 -8.19 -6.80 1.24
CA ALA A 40 -8.17 -5.34 1.08
C ALA A 40 -9.53 -4.70 1.42
N LEU A 41 -10.64 -5.36 1.08
CA LEU A 41 -11.98 -4.94 1.47
C LEU A 41 -12.16 -5.01 3.00
N ASP A 42 -11.69 -6.08 3.64
CA ASP A 42 -11.73 -6.23 5.10
C ASP A 42 -10.90 -5.15 5.81
N GLU A 43 -9.73 -4.80 5.27
CA GLU A 43 -8.90 -3.72 5.79
C GLU A 43 -9.55 -2.34 5.63
N ALA A 44 -10.22 -2.10 4.50
CA ALA A 44 -10.86 -0.83 4.15
C ALA A 44 -12.20 -0.60 4.88
N GLN A 45 -12.80 -1.64 5.47
CA GLN A 45 -14.08 -1.52 6.17
C GLN A 45 -13.97 -0.70 7.48
N TRP A 46 -12.78 -0.67 8.09
CA TRP A 46 -12.57 -0.08 9.41
C TRP A 46 -12.04 1.35 9.31
N LYS A 47 -12.75 2.30 9.92
CA LYS A 47 -12.28 3.65 10.16
C LYS A 47 -11.78 3.79 11.59
N LEU A 48 -10.84 4.72 11.79
CA LEU A 48 -10.30 5.00 13.11
C LEU A 48 -11.43 5.41 14.07
N GLY A 49 -11.66 4.59 15.09
CA GLY A 49 -12.72 4.75 16.08
C GLY A 49 -13.86 3.75 15.99
N ASP A 50 -13.95 2.96 14.92
CA ASP A 50 -14.97 1.91 14.78
C ASP A 50 -14.74 0.73 15.75
N ARG A 51 -13.47 0.51 16.15
CA ARG A 51 -13.07 -0.54 17.09
C ARG A 51 -11.87 -0.11 17.94
N SER A 52 -11.70 -0.77 19.09
CA SER A 52 -10.53 -0.59 19.96
C SER A 52 -9.31 -1.28 19.36
N LEU A 53 -8.20 -0.55 19.20
CA LEU A 53 -6.97 -1.07 18.60
C LEU A 53 -5.96 -1.43 19.68
N SER A 54 -5.39 -2.63 19.61
CA SER A 54 -4.45 -3.14 20.61
C SER A 54 -3.55 -4.20 19.99
N LEU A 55 -2.42 -4.45 20.62
CA LEU A 55 -1.53 -5.54 20.25
C LEU A 55 -2.23 -6.88 20.59
N LYS A 56 -2.56 -7.65 19.56
CA LYS A 56 -3.15 -8.99 19.71
C LYS A 56 -2.16 -10.06 19.27
N SER A 57 -1.85 -10.99 20.17
CA SER A 57 -1.07 -12.19 19.85
C SER A 57 -1.99 -13.42 19.90
N PRO A 58 -1.92 -14.35 18.93
CA PRO A 58 -0.91 -14.46 17.87
C PRO A 58 -1.23 -13.69 16.58
N ALA A 59 -2.46 -13.19 16.41
CA ALA A 59 -2.90 -12.50 15.19
C ALA A 59 -2.96 -10.99 15.40
N LEU A 60 -1.99 -10.28 14.82
CA LEU A 60 -1.94 -8.81 14.86
C LEU A 60 -3.15 -8.20 14.17
N MET A 61 -3.67 -7.12 14.75
CA MET A 61 -4.71 -6.34 14.09
C MET A 61 -4.13 -5.63 12.88
N HIS A 62 -4.91 -5.56 11.80
CA HIS A 62 -4.55 -4.87 10.57
C HIS A 62 -5.77 -4.13 10.00
N GLY A 63 -5.53 -3.04 9.27
CA GLY A 63 -6.59 -2.23 8.65
C GLY A 63 -6.21 -0.77 8.41
N ASP A 64 -7.05 -0.09 7.64
CA ASP A 64 -6.89 1.33 7.31
C ASP A 64 -7.06 2.23 8.56
N ASP A 65 -7.82 1.79 9.55
CA ASP A 65 -7.95 2.41 10.87
C ASP A 65 -6.61 2.48 11.61
N ILE A 66 -5.81 1.42 11.55
CA ILE A 66 -4.47 1.36 12.15
C ILE A 66 -3.48 2.22 11.37
N ALA A 67 -3.52 2.18 10.03
CA ALA A 67 -2.68 3.05 9.21
C ALA A 67 -2.96 4.53 9.50
N THR A 68 -4.24 4.87 9.72
CA THR A 68 -4.65 6.22 10.13
C THR A 68 -4.10 6.56 11.51
N LEU A 69 -4.19 5.65 12.50
CA LEU A 69 -3.60 5.85 13.83
C LEU A 69 -2.09 6.09 13.76
N GLN A 70 -1.36 5.22 13.05
CA GLN A 70 0.09 5.30 12.85
C GLN A 70 0.50 6.65 12.22
N SER A 71 -0.24 7.08 11.19
CA SER A 71 -0.01 8.37 10.54
C SER A 71 -0.17 9.52 11.54
N ARG A 72 -1.26 9.53 12.31
CA ARG A 72 -1.53 10.57 13.32
C ARG A 72 -0.49 10.61 14.43
N LEU A 73 -0.09 9.45 14.93
CA LEU A 73 0.97 9.35 15.94
C LEU A 73 2.29 9.93 15.39
N THR A 74 2.65 9.57 14.17
CA THR A 74 3.87 10.07 13.52
C THR A 74 3.81 11.57 13.26
N GLU A 75 2.66 12.11 12.84
CA GLU A 75 2.43 13.55 12.69
C GLU A 75 2.65 14.31 14.01
N MET A 76 2.32 13.69 15.14
CA MET A 76 2.54 14.25 16.48
C MET A 76 3.94 13.94 17.05
N GLY A 77 4.80 13.26 16.30
CA GLY A 77 6.18 12.95 16.70
C GLY A 77 6.37 11.65 17.49
N PHE A 78 5.32 10.82 17.62
CA PHE A 78 5.42 9.49 18.22
C PHE A 78 5.80 8.45 17.17
N ASP A 79 6.92 7.77 17.36
CA ASP A 79 7.48 6.89 16.35
C ASP A 79 6.86 5.48 16.41
N CYS A 80 5.90 5.21 15.53
CA CYS A 80 5.33 3.88 15.34
C CYS A 80 6.06 3.06 14.25
N GLY A 81 7.16 3.56 13.69
CA GLY A 81 7.82 2.95 12.54
C GLY A 81 7.12 3.26 11.22
N ARG A 82 7.09 2.29 10.30
CA ARG A 82 6.43 2.47 9.00
C ARG A 82 4.92 2.43 9.17
N VAL A 83 4.22 3.32 8.46
CA VAL A 83 2.75 3.25 8.33
C VAL A 83 2.41 2.08 7.40
N ASP A 84 2.19 0.90 7.99
CA ASP A 84 1.87 -0.34 7.27
C ASP A 84 0.49 -0.90 7.62
N GLY A 85 -0.25 -0.22 8.50
CA GLY A 85 -1.58 -0.63 8.93
C GLY A 85 -1.58 -1.84 9.85
N ILE A 86 -0.44 -2.24 10.43
CA ILE A 86 -0.31 -3.39 11.34
C ILE A 86 -0.05 -2.91 12.75
N TYR A 87 -0.90 -3.32 13.70
CA TYR A 87 -0.72 -2.98 15.11
C TYR A 87 0.31 -3.91 15.77
N ASN A 88 1.58 -3.54 15.65
CA ASN A 88 2.75 -4.26 16.19
C ASN A 88 3.28 -3.62 17.49
N ASP A 89 4.36 -4.17 18.06
CA ASP A 89 5.01 -3.63 19.27
C ASP A 89 5.46 -2.18 19.13
N ALA A 90 5.90 -1.76 17.95
CA ALA A 90 6.28 -0.37 17.69
C ALA A 90 5.07 0.57 17.77
N THR A 91 3.93 0.14 17.22
CA THR A 91 2.66 0.86 17.31
C THR A 91 2.16 0.92 18.75
N GLU A 92 2.21 -0.19 19.49
CA GLU A 92 1.81 -0.23 20.89
C GLU A 92 2.67 0.74 21.74
N LYS A 93 3.99 0.71 21.54
CA LYS A 93 4.92 1.61 22.22
C LYS A 93 4.60 3.08 21.92
N ALA A 94 4.37 3.43 20.66
CA ALA A 94 4.01 4.80 20.27
C ALA A 94 2.66 5.23 20.89
N VAL A 95 1.69 4.32 20.99
CA VAL A 95 0.43 4.60 21.69
C VAL A 95 0.66 4.83 23.19
N ARG A 96 1.50 4.02 23.86
CA ARG A 96 1.83 4.24 25.28
C ARG A 96 2.51 5.59 25.52
N GLU A 97 3.42 5.99 24.63
CA GLU A 97 4.10 7.29 24.70
C GLU A 97 3.10 8.44 24.50
N PHE A 98 2.20 8.32 23.52
CA PHE A 98 1.12 9.28 23.30
C PHE A 98 0.19 9.38 24.52
N GLN A 99 -0.24 8.25 25.07
CA GLN A 99 -1.11 8.19 26.24
C GLN A 99 -0.49 8.91 27.45
N LYS A 100 0.81 8.68 27.68
CA LYS A 100 1.59 9.36 28.72
C LYS A 100 1.64 10.87 28.48
N SER A 101 1.86 11.31 27.24
CA SER A 101 1.87 12.74 26.89
C SER A 101 0.50 13.40 26.98
N ALA A 102 -0.57 12.65 26.70
CA ALA A 102 -1.94 13.15 26.70
C ALA A 102 -2.60 13.14 28.09
N GLY A 103 -1.98 12.48 29.08
CA GLY A 103 -2.51 12.36 30.43
C GLY A 103 -3.69 11.38 30.54
N VAL A 104 -3.73 10.35 29.69
CA VAL A 104 -4.73 9.28 29.75
C VAL A 104 -4.09 7.97 30.26
N SER A 105 -4.91 6.95 30.53
CA SER A 105 -4.42 5.62 30.94
C SER A 105 -3.40 5.07 29.95
N VAL A 106 -2.24 4.61 30.45
CA VAL A 106 -1.12 4.09 29.65
C VAL A 106 -1.21 2.57 29.57
N ASP A 107 -2.18 2.08 28.81
CA ASP A 107 -2.45 0.65 28.61
C ASP A 107 -1.95 0.12 27.25
N GLY A 108 -1.55 1.00 26.33
CA GLY A 108 -1.20 0.61 24.96
C GLY A 108 -2.41 0.27 24.10
N ILE A 109 -3.62 0.68 24.51
CA ILE A 109 -4.87 0.42 23.81
C ILE A 109 -5.43 1.74 23.26
N CYS A 110 -5.65 1.80 21.96
CA CYS A 110 -6.38 2.91 21.34
C CYS A 110 -7.89 2.70 21.47
N GLY A 111 -8.40 2.91 22.68
CA GLY A 111 -9.83 2.96 22.99
C GLY A 111 -10.43 4.39 22.88
N PRO A 112 -11.70 4.58 23.28
CA PRO A 112 -12.41 5.87 23.14
C PRO A 112 -11.71 7.06 23.81
N ALA A 113 -11.10 6.87 24.98
CA ALA A 113 -10.36 7.92 25.68
C ALA A 113 -9.10 8.35 24.91
N THR A 114 -8.30 7.38 24.46
CA THR A 114 -7.12 7.61 23.61
C THR A 114 -7.51 8.32 22.32
N LEU A 115 -8.60 7.89 21.66
CA LEU A 115 -9.11 8.49 20.43
C LEU A 115 -9.56 9.94 20.64
N THR A 116 -10.27 10.22 21.73
CA THR A 116 -10.73 11.58 22.07
C THR A 116 -9.54 12.52 22.25
N ALA A 117 -8.51 12.07 22.97
CA ALA A 117 -7.27 12.82 23.12
C ALA A 117 -6.57 13.05 21.79
N LEU A 118 -6.52 12.02 20.93
CA LEU A 118 -5.89 12.07 19.61
C LEU A 118 -6.57 13.12 18.72
N ILE A 119 -7.90 13.07 18.60
CA ILE A 119 -8.68 14.03 17.80
C ILE A 119 -8.49 15.48 18.31
N ARG A 120 -8.44 15.67 19.63
CA ARG A 120 -8.24 16.99 20.24
C ARG A 120 -6.87 17.57 19.88
N LEU A 121 -5.81 16.77 19.95
CA LEU A 121 -4.43 17.20 19.74
C LEU A 121 -4.05 17.30 18.25
N THR A 122 -4.68 16.49 17.39
CA THR A 122 -4.47 16.53 15.92
C THR A 122 -4.85 17.89 15.33
N ARG A 123 -5.86 18.58 15.89
CA ARG A 123 -6.27 19.92 15.42
C ARG A 123 -5.19 20.99 15.65
N THR A 124 -4.24 20.74 16.53
CA THR A 124 -3.19 21.68 16.93
C THR A 124 -1.87 21.45 16.18
N VAL A 125 -1.67 20.26 15.60
CA VAL A 125 -0.42 19.87 14.94
C VAL A 125 -0.68 19.67 13.45
N ALA A 126 -0.57 20.76 12.68
CA ALA A 126 -0.53 20.70 11.21
C ALA A 126 0.94 20.68 10.77
N GLY A 127 1.56 19.50 10.75
CA GLY A 127 3.00 19.39 10.46
C GLY A 127 3.43 17.98 10.08
N GLY A 128 2.86 17.42 9.00
CA GLY A 128 3.14 16.08 8.46
C GLY A 128 4.53 15.90 7.82
N THR A 129 5.54 16.61 8.30
CA THR A 129 6.91 16.57 7.78
C THR A 129 7.75 15.40 8.32
N PRO A 130 7.59 14.86 9.55
CA PRO A 130 8.51 13.85 10.07
C PRO A 130 8.53 12.54 9.28
N ASN A 131 7.37 12.00 8.88
CA ASN A 131 7.34 10.75 8.10
C ASN A 131 7.93 10.95 6.71
N ILE A 132 7.53 12.02 6.00
CA ILE A 132 8.07 12.36 4.68
C ILE A 132 9.56 12.64 4.77
N LEU A 133 10.03 13.32 5.82
CA LEU A 133 11.46 13.58 6.04
C LEU A 133 12.22 12.30 6.38
N ARG A 134 11.65 11.40 7.19
CA ARG A 134 12.25 10.10 7.50
C ARG A 134 12.29 9.21 6.26
N GLU A 135 11.20 9.13 5.52
CA GLU A 135 11.12 8.43 4.23
C GLU A 135 12.10 9.04 3.23
N SER A 136 12.13 10.37 3.09
CA SER A 136 13.11 11.09 2.27
C SER A 136 14.54 10.90 2.75
N ALA A 137 14.79 10.80 4.05
CA ALA A 137 16.12 10.55 4.62
C ALA A 137 16.54 9.09 4.45
N ILE A 138 15.61 8.13 4.52
CA ILE A 138 15.83 6.74 4.15
C ILE A 138 16.12 6.64 2.65
N HIS A 139 15.35 7.33 1.80
CA HIS A 139 15.58 7.41 0.35
C HIS A 139 16.88 8.14 0.00
N LYS A 140 17.29 9.16 0.75
CA LYS A 140 18.55 9.89 0.53
C LYS A 140 19.77 9.15 1.08
N SER A 141 19.64 8.49 2.23
CA SER A 141 20.72 7.65 2.81
C SER A 141 20.91 6.35 2.03
N ARG A 142 19.85 5.87 1.37
CA ARG A 142 19.95 5.04 0.16
C ARG A 142 20.42 5.90 -1.02
N GLY A 143 21.66 6.37 -1.00
CA GLY A 143 22.32 6.96 -2.18
C GLY A 143 22.09 6.09 -3.44
N PRO A 144 22.23 6.62 -4.68
CA PRO A 144 21.60 6.08 -5.90
C PRO A 144 21.74 4.55 -5.99
N ALA A 145 20.75 3.83 -5.47
CA ALA A 145 20.92 2.43 -5.09
C ALA A 145 20.99 1.49 -6.31
N LEU A 146 20.85 2.09 -7.49
CA LEU A 146 20.76 1.44 -8.78
C LEU A 146 22.06 1.60 -9.57
N ALA A 147 22.98 2.49 -9.16
CA ALA A 147 24.28 2.62 -9.80
C ALA A 147 25.05 1.29 -9.74
N ASN A 148 25.50 0.79 -10.89
CA ASN A 148 26.14 -0.53 -11.06
C ASN A 148 25.24 -1.74 -10.76
N LYS A 149 23.92 -1.56 -10.64
CA LYS A 149 22.98 -2.68 -10.59
C LYS A 149 22.55 -3.06 -11.99
N VAL A 150 22.50 -4.36 -12.25
CA VAL A 150 21.88 -4.92 -13.45
C VAL A 150 20.40 -5.13 -13.14
N ILE A 151 19.53 -4.54 -13.96
CA ILE A 151 18.08 -4.62 -13.84
C ILE A 151 17.55 -5.23 -15.13
N VAL A 152 16.79 -6.31 -15.02
CA VAL A 152 16.10 -6.91 -16.16
C VAL A 152 14.64 -6.49 -16.10
N LEU A 153 14.15 -5.86 -17.16
CA LEU A 153 12.75 -5.47 -17.32
C LEU A 153 12.09 -6.44 -18.27
N ASP A 154 11.01 -7.07 -17.81
CA ASP A 154 10.21 -7.97 -18.63
C ASP A 154 8.86 -7.34 -18.96
N PRO A 155 8.67 -6.79 -20.18
CA PRO A 155 7.37 -6.29 -20.62
C PRO A 155 6.41 -7.40 -21.09
N ASN A 156 6.68 -8.66 -20.73
CA ASN A 156 5.83 -9.82 -20.98
C ASN A 156 5.55 -10.02 -22.48
N ALA A 157 4.28 -10.21 -22.87
CA ALA A 157 3.81 -10.54 -24.21
C ALA A 157 4.30 -9.56 -25.29
N GLY A 158 4.62 -10.04 -26.50
CA GLY A 158 5.01 -9.20 -27.65
C GLY A 158 4.75 -9.87 -29.00
N GLY A 159 4.87 -9.10 -30.09
CA GLY A 159 4.60 -9.60 -31.44
C GLY A 159 3.17 -10.12 -31.62
N ALA A 160 3.02 -11.38 -32.00
CA ALA A 160 1.71 -12.02 -32.19
C ALA A 160 0.97 -12.29 -30.87
N ASN A 161 1.68 -12.39 -29.75
CA ASN A 161 1.12 -12.56 -28.42
C ASN A 161 0.94 -11.17 -27.81
N PHE A 162 -0.16 -10.49 -28.13
CA PHE A 162 -0.37 -9.10 -27.75
C PHE A 162 -1.11 -8.89 -26.42
N GLY A 163 -1.53 -9.98 -25.77
CA GLY A 163 -2.33 -9.93 -24.55
C GLY A 163 -3.77 -9.51 -24.84
N ILE A 164 -4.32 -8.65 -23.99
CA ILE A 164 -5.67 -8.10 -24.18
C ILE A 164 -5.63 -6.89 -25.12
N GLU A 165 -6.61 -6.77 -26.00
CA GLU A 165 -6.85 -5.58 -26.83
C GLU A 165 -8.12 -4.86 -26.35
N GLY A 166 -8.03 -3.54 -26.18
CA GLY A 166 -9.17 -2.70 -25.84
C GLY A 166 -9.00 -1.30 -26.41
N ASN A 167 -10.06 -0.72 -26.97
CA ASN A 167 -10.04 0.60 -27.59
C ASN A 167 -8.93 0.79 -28.66
N GLY A 168 -8.59 -0.28 -29.39
CA GLY A 168 -7.55 -0.26 -30.42
C GLY A 168 -6.12 -0.18 -29.87
N VAL A 169 -5.93 -0.42 -28.57
CA VAL A 169 -4.61 -0.49 -27.94
C VAL A 169 -4.38 -1.90 -27.40
N LYS A 170 -3.20 -2.44 -27.65
CA LYS A 170 -2.80 -3.76 -27.16
C LYS A 170 -2.02 -3.65 -25.86
N GLU A 171 -2.26 -4.58 -24.94
CA GLU A 171 -1.54 -4.68 -23.68
C GLU A 171 -0.02 -4.72 -23.88
N SER A 172 0.44 -5.52 -24.85
CA SER A 172 1.87 -5.62 -25.22
C SER A 172 2.52 -4.29 -25.64
N GLU A 173 1.77 -3.38 -26.27
CA GLU A 173 2.24 -2.06 -26.69
C GLU A 173 2.40 -1.14 -25.46
N ILE A 174 1.40 -1.13 -24.58
CA ILE A 174 1.43 -0.36 -23.32
C ILE A 174 2.56 -0.85 -22.43
N ALA A 175 2.67 -2.17 -22.22
CA ALA A 175 3.69 -2.76 -21.38
C ALA A 175 5.10 -2.45 -21.89
N PHE A 176 5.30 -2.48 -23.22
CA PHE A 176 6.58 -2.13 -23.83
C PHE A 176 6.90 -0.64 -23.68
N ASP A 177 5.95 0.27 -23.94
CA ASP A 177 6.15 1.72 -23.78
C ASP A 177 6.51 2.07 -22.33
N ILE A 178 5.84 1.46 -21.35
CA ILE A 178 6.18 1.64 -19.93
C ILE A 178 7.60 1.13 -19.64
N ALA A 179 7.95 -0.07 -20.12
CA ALA A 179 9.27 -0.65 -19.88
C ALA A 179 10.39 0.18 -20.52
N ALA A 180 10.21 0.70 -21.74
CA ALA A 180 11.16 1.57 -22.42
C ALA A 180 11.35 2.91 -21.68
N ARG A 181 10.27 3.50 -21.16
CA ARG A 181 10.37 4.73 -20.33
C ARG A 181 11.07 4.46 -19.01
N LEU A 182 10.83 3.31 -18.39
CA LEU A 182 11.52 2.90 -17.16
C LEU A 182 13.00 2.64 -17.43
N GLU A 183 13.34 1.95 -18.50
CA GLU A 183 14.73 1.74 -18.94
C GLU A 183 15.49 3.07 -19.03
N GLY A 184 14.96 4.04 -19.78
CA GLY A 184 15.61 5.35 -19.92
C GLY A 184 15.83 6.06 -18.59
N ARG A 185 14.85 6.00 -17.67
CA ARG A 185 14.98 6.58 -16.32
C ARG A 185 15.99 5.85 -15.45
N LEU A 186 16.04 4.52 -15.53
CA LEU A 186 16.95 3.69 -14.75
C LEU A 186 18.41 3.81 -15.25
N LEU A 187 18.62 3.88 -16.57
CA LEU A 187 19.92 4.19 -17.17
C LEU A 187 20.42 5.58 -16.73
N ALA A 188 19.54 6.58 -16.70
CA ALA A 188 19.87 7.92 -16.21
C ALA A 188 20.26 7.94 -14.72
N LEU A 189 19.85 6.92 -13.96
CA LEU A 189 20.24 6.72 -12.55
C LEU A 189 21.51 5.85 -12.40
N GLY A 190 22.16 5.47 -13.51
CA GLY A 190 23.42 4.71 -13.52
C GLY A 190 23.28 3.19 -13.42
N ALA A 191 22.06 2.65 -13.59
CA ALA A 191 21.85 1.20 -13.70
C ALA A 191 22.26 0.69 -15.08
N SER A 192 22.54 -0.61 -15.18
CA SER A 192 22.56 -1.33 -16.46
C SER A 192 21.22 -2.02 -16.63
N VAL A 193 20.49 -1.73 -17.69
CA VAL A 193 19.13 -2.24 -17.88
C VAL A 193 19.07 -3.09 -19.14
N PHE A 194 18.33 -4.20 -19.07
CA PHE A 194 18.07 -5.08 -20.20
C PHE A 194 16.58 -5.36 -20.31
N LEU A 195 16.01 -5.17 -21.49
CA LEU A 195 14.68 -5.63 -21.81
C LEU A 195 14.74 -7.11 -22.25
N THR A 196 13.83 -7.95 -21.75
CA THR A 196 13.74 -9.37 -22.13
C THR A 196 13.26 -9.56 -23.58
N ARG A 197 12.63 -8.54 -24.17
CA ARG A 197 12.18 -8.53 -25.57
C ARG A 197 12.23 -7.14 -26.20
N GLY A 198 12.24 -7.11 -27.53
CA GLY A 198 11.99 -5.90 -28.31
C GLY A 198 10.50 -5.62 -28.53
N GLU A 199 10.20 -4.54 -29.24
CA GLU A 199 8.83 -4.08 -29.51
C GLU A 199 7.99 -5.16 -30.21
N ASN A 200 8.56 -5.80 -31.23
CA ASN A 200 7.86 -6.72 -32.12
C ASN A 200 8.20 -8.21 -31.87
N ASN A 201 8.93 -8.53 -30.81
CA ASN A 201 9.36 -9.91 -30.53
C ASN A 201 8.63 -10.49 -29.30
N CYS A 202 8.43 -11.80 -29.26
CA CYS A 202 7.83 -12.50 -28.13
C CYS A 202 8.91 -13.32 -27.38
N PRO A 203 9.12 -13.11 -26.06
CA PRO A 203 9.98 -13.93 -25.24
C PRO A 203 9.18 -15.14 -24.77
N THR A 204 8.71 -15.96 -25.71
CA THR A 204 8.16 -17.33 -25.59
C THR A 204 7.55 -17.73 -26.93
#